data_AF-A0A8J6NCK8-F1
#
_entry.id   AF-A0A8J6NCK8-F1
#
_cell.length_a   1.000
_cell.length_b   1.000
_cell.length_c   1.000
_cell.angle_alpha   90.00
_cell.angle_beta   90.00
_cell.angle_gamma   90.00
#
_symmetry.space_group_name_H-M   'P 1'
#
loop_
_entity.id
_entity.type
_entity.pdbx_description
1 polymer ?
#
loop_
_entity_poly.entity_id
_entity_poly.type
_entity_poly.pdbx_seq_one_letter_code
_entity_poly.pdbx_strand_id
1 'polypeptide(L)'
;MIYNNLIYLIVVIFILSTNSVPDAPQLSPTITALLFAAKGLFFWLLVYACYVRKRVDKVSEYFKAEQKFSILAIGSVAVDVYVLDCQYYFAALPFTDSLPILVSLGGILLFFFYLCIAWAGARESYSVVFGRSYSAGAFLRSNISNNIPIILPWLLLSLLFDLLLLLPVPAVYDFLRSSWGEPLFFVTFFIMLAVTFPEIIIRLWKCEPLPEGPVRSHIEDFCQRHKLRYANVMLWPLFEG
;
A
#
# COMPACT_ATOMS: atom_id res chain seq x y z
N MET A 1 6.40 4.53 10.11
CA MET A 1 5.87 3.46 11.00
C MET A 1 4.71 2.77 10.29
N ILE A 2 4.79 1.44 10.09
CA ILE A 2 3.82 0.65 9.30
C ILE A 2 2.35 0.91 9.66
N TYR A 3 2.03 1.12 10.94
CA TYR A 3 0.67 1.42 11.40
C TYR A 3 0.09 2.70 10.78
N ASN A 4 0.90 3.74 10.59
CA ASN A 4 0.44 4.96 9.93
C ASN A 4 0.16 4.71 8.45
N ASN A 5 1.00 3.90 7.79
CA ASN A 5 0.83 3.56 6.39
C ASN A 5 -0.44 2.72 6.16
N LEU A 6 -0.79 1.85 7.11
CA LEU A 6 -2.09 1.15 7.11
C LEU A 6 -3.24 2.15 7.09
N ILE A 7 -3.24 3.14 7.98
CA ILE A 7 -4.28 4.18 8.03
C ILE A 7 -4.32 4.96 6.71
N TYR A 8 -3.16 5.37 6.19
CA TYR A 8 -3.09 6.13 4.93
C TYR A 8 -3.67 5.35 3.75
N LEU A 9 -3.32 4.06 3.65
CA LEU A 9 -3.83 3.19 2.60
C LEU A 9 -5.34 2.96 2.72
N ILE A 10 -5.86 2.77 3.94
CA ILE A 10 -7.31 2.66 4.16
C ILE A 10 -8.02 3.94 3.71
N VAL A 11 -7.48 5.12 4.03
CA VAL A 11 -8.05 6.39 3.60
C VAL A 11 -8.05 6.53 2.07
N VAL A 12 -6.96 6.12 1.40
CA VAL A 12 -6.87 6.14 -0.07
C VAL A 12 -7.88 5.17 -0.70
N ILE A 13 -7.99 3.95 -0.18
CA ILE A 13 -8.99 2.96 -0.63
C ILE A 13 -10.39 3.53 -0.47
N PHE A 14 -10.67 4.21 0.65
CA PHE A 14 -11.97 4.86 0.88
C PHE A 14 -12.24 5.98 -0.13
N ILE A 15 -11.27 6.86 -0.40
CA ILE A 15 -11.39 7.90 -1.44
C ILE A 15 -11.75 7.26 -2.79
N LEU A 16 -11.02 6.21 -3.19
CA LEU A 16 -11.26 5.50 -4.45
C LEU A 16 -12.61 4.78 -4.50
N SER A 17 -13.13 4.32 -3.36
CA SER A 17 -14.40 3.59 -3.28
C SER A 17 -15.63 4.51 -3.19
N THR A 18 -15.45 5.75 -2.71
CA THR A 18 -16.55 6.72 -2.58
C THR A 18 -16.91 7.43 -3.88
N ASN A 19 -16.00 7.44 -4.86
CA ASN A 19 -16.23 8.08 -6.13
C ASN A 19 -16.52 7.03 -7.20
N SER A 20 -17.63 7.22 -7.93
CA SER A 20 -17.95 6.42 -9.11
C SER A 20 -17.20 6.96 -10.32
N VAL A 21 -16.88 6.08 -11.27
CA VAL A 21 -16.30 6.52 -12.55
C VAL A 21 -17.30 7.44 -13.26
N PRO A 22 -16.95 8.70 -13.56
CA PRO A 22 -17.86 9.62 -14.23
C PRO A 22 -17.97 9.30 -15.72
N ASP A 23 -19.12 9.59 -16.34
CA ASP A 23 -19.35 9.33 -17.77
C ASP A 23 -18.60 10.31 -18.70
N ALA A 24 -18.30 11.51 -18.20
CA ALA A 24 -17.56 12.54 -18.92
C ALA A 24 -16.59 13.27 -17.97
N PRO A 25 -15.40 13.67 -18.45
CA PRO A 25 -14.44 14.37 -17.61
C PRO A 25 -14.92 15.80 -17.35
N GLN A 26 -14.78 16.27 -16.11
CA GLN A 26 -15.14 17.64 -15.73
C GLN A 26 -14.30 18.70 -16.45
N LEU A 27 -13.03 18.36 -16.74
CA LEU A 27 -12.06 19.24 -17.38
C LEU A 27 -11.61 18.66 -18.72
N SER A 28 -11.19 19.55 -19.63
CA SER A 28 -10.57 19.12 -20.88
C SER A 28 -9.31 18.29 -20.60
N PRO A 29 -9.05 17.18 -21.32
CA PRO A 29 -7.88 16.33 -21.11
C PRO A 29 -6.54 17.07 -21.11
N THR A 30 -6.40 18.12 -21.93
CA THR A 30 -5.17 18.93 -21.98
C THR A 30 -4.98 19.76 -20.72
N ILE A 31 -6.07 20.34 -20.19
CA ILE A 31 -6.07 21.11 -18.94
C ILE A 31 -5.79 20.16 -17.77
N THR A 32 -6.43 18.99 -17.76
CA THR A 32 -6.20 17.95 -16.74
C THR A 32 -4.74 17.53 -16.71
N ALA A 33 -4.14 17.22 -17.86
CA ALA A 33 -2.73 16.84 -17.95
C ALA A 33 -1.80 17.96 -17.46
N LEU A 34 -2.08 19.21 -17.81
CA LEU A 34 -1.29 20.36 -17.38
C LEU A 34 -1.39 20.58 -15.86
N LEU A 35 -2.59 20.50 -15.28
CA LEU A 35 -2.80 20.63 -13.84
C LEU A 35 -2.16 19.47 -13.07
N PHE A 36 -2.28 18.24 -13.59
CA PHE A 36 -1.62 17.07 -13.02
C PHE A 36 -0.10 17.24 -12.98
N ALA A 37 0.50 17.66 -14.10
CA ALA A 37 1.93 17.89 -14.20
C ALA A 37 2.41 19.04 -13.27
N ALA A 38 1.68 20.16 -13.25
CA ALA A 38 2.00 21.30 -12.39
C ALA A 38 1.93 20.92 -10.90
N LYS A 39 0.89 20.18 -10.50
CA LYS A 39 0.74 19.67 -9.12
C LYS A 39 1.84 18.67 -8.76
N GLY A 40 2.14 17.72 -9.66
CA GLY A 40 3.21 16.75 -9.46
C GLY A 40 4.58 17.43 -9.27
N LEU A 41 4.87 18.45 -10.10
CA LEU A 41 6.08 19.26 -9.98
C LEU A 41 6.10 20.02 -8.65
N PHE A 42 4.98 20.63 -8.24
CA PHE A 42 4.86 21.32 -6.97
C PHE A 42 5.12 20.39 -5.77
N PHE A 43 4.53 19.19 -5.78
CA PHE A 43 4.77 18.16 -4.75
C PHE A 43 6.25 17.78 -4.68
N TRP A 44 6.87 17.52 -5.83
CA TRP A 44 8.29 17.20 -5.91
C TRP A 44 9.18 18.34 -5.38
N LEU A 45 8.88 19.60 -5.73
CA LEU A 45 9.60 20.77 -5.24
C LEU A 45 9.49 20.92 -3.72
N LEU A 46 8.32 20.62 -3.12
CA LEU A 46 8.14 20.63 -1.67
C LEU A 46 8.99 19.55 -0.99
N VAL A 47 9.00 18.33 -1.53
CA VAL A 47 9.83 17.22 -1.04
C VAL A 47 11.31 17.61 -1.09
N TYR A 48 11.75 18.12 -2.24
CA TYR A 48 13.13 18.57 -2.43
C TYR A 48 13.51 19.69 -1.47
N ALA A 49 12.66 20.70 -1.31
CA ALA A 49 12.89 21.81 -0.38
C ALA A 49 12.94 21.36 1.08
N CYS A 50 12.18 20.33 1.47
CA CYS A 50 12.18 19.86 2.85
C CYS A 50 13.36 18.96 3.19
N TYR A 51 13.65 17.95 2.37
CA TYR A 51 14.71 16.98 2.69
C TYR A 51 16.10 17.44 2.24
N VAL A 52 16.21 17.99 1.03
CA VAL A 52 17.51 18.34 0.45
C VAL A 52 18.02 19.69 0.97
N ARG A 53 17.15 20.71 1.08
CA ARG A 53 17.60 22.04 1.55
C ARG A 53 17.76 22.15 3.06
N LYS A 54 16.88 21.53 3.85
CA LYS A 54 16.94 21.62 5.33
C LYS A 54 17.79 20.53 5.99
N ARG A 55 18.25 19.51 5.24
CA ARG A 55 19.01 18.35 5.72
C ARG A 55 18.50 17.85 7.08
N VAL A 56 17.42 17.08 7.03
CA VAL A 56 16.87 16.45 8.23
C VAL A 56 17.89 15.45 8.78
N ASP A 57 18.41 15.72 9.97
CA ASP A 57 19.49 15.00 10.64
C ASP A 57 19.03 14.26 11.91
N LYS A 58 17.86 14.62 12.45
CA LYS A 58 17.25 13.97 13.61
C LYS A 58 16.19 12.96 13.21
N VAL A 59 16.21 11.82 13.90
CA VAL A 59 15.21 10.74 13.78
C VAL A 59 13.77 11.27 13.91
N SER A 60 13.51 12.13 14.90
CA SER A 60 12.16 12.66 15.15
C SER A 60 11.66 13.60 14.06
N GLU A 61 12.56 14.36 13.43
CA GLU A 61 12.23 15.25 12.32
C GLU A 61 11.99 14.47 11.03
N TYR A 62 12.76 13.39 10.82
CA TYR A 62 12.57 12.46 9.70
C TYR A 62 11.16 11.87 9.73
N PHE A 63 10.75 11.27 10.84
CA PHE A 63 9.41 10.65 10.96
C PHE A 63 8.28 11.68 10.83
N LYS A 64 8.46 12.91 11.35
CA LYS A 64 7.48 13.99 11.17
C LYS A 64 7.37 14.42 9.71
N ALA A 65 8.50 14.52 8.99
CA ALA A 65 8.49 14.85 7.56
C ALA A 65 7.86 13.72 6.74
N GLU A 66 8.19 12.47 7.02
CA GLU A 66 7.59 11.28 6.38
C GLU A 66 6.07 11.26 6.54
N GLN A 67 5.58 11.49 7.76
CA GLN A 67 4.15 11.60 8.04
C GLN A 67 3.49 12.74 7.27
N LYS A 68 4.09 13.94 7.27
CA LYS A 68 3.55 15.10 6.54
C LYS A 68 3.43 14.85 5.04
N PHE A 69 4.46 14.28 4.42
CA PHE A 69 4.42 13.98 2.99
C PHE A 69 3.49 12.83 2.65
N SER A 70 3.32 11.85 3.54
CA SER A 70 2.30 10.80 3.37
C SER A 70 0.89 11.37 3.41
N ILE A 71 0.60 12.29 4.34
CA ILE A 71 -0.69 13.00 4.41
C ILE A 71 -0.90 13.88 3.16
N LEU A 72 0.15 14.59 2.72
CA LEU A 72 0.09 15.42 1.51
C LEU A 72 -0.13 14.56 0.25
N ALA A 73 0.41 13.34 0.21
CA ALA A 73 0.18 12.38 -0.87
C ALA A 73 -1.30 11.95 -0.92
N ILE A 74 -1.93 11.69 0.23
CA ILE A 74 -3.38 11.42 0.30
C ILE A 74 -4.16 12.61 -0.26
N GLY A 75 -3.85 13.83 0.19
CA GLY A 75 -4.48 15.05 -0.32
C GLY A 75 -4.28 15.23 -1.84
N SER A 76 -3.09 14.89 -2.34
CA SER A 76 -2.78 14.94 -3.77
C SER A 76 -3.61 13.94 -4.58
N VAL A 77 -3.80 12.72 -4.06
CA VAL A 77 -4.67 11.71 -4.66
C VAL A 77 -6.14 12.13 -4.59
N ALA A 78 -6.59 12.73 -3.49
CA ALA A 78 -7.95 13.25 -3.38
C ALA A 78 -8.23 14.31 -4.46
N VAL A 79 -7.28 15.23 -4.72
CA VAL A 79 -7.40 16.18 -5.84
C VAL A 79 -7.41 15.45 -7.18
N ASP A 80 -6.56 14.44 -7.37
CA ASP A 80 -6.54 13.66 -8.62
C ASP A 80 -7.86 12.93 -8.88
N VAL A 81 -8.51 12.43 -7.82
CA VAL A 81 -9.78 11.69 -7.92
C VAL A 81 -10.97 12.63 -8.10
N TYR A 82 -11.11 13.66 -7.27
CA TYR A 82 -12.32 14.49 -7.24
C TYR A 82 -12.30 15.70 -8.19
N VAL A 83 -11.11 16.22 -8.54
CA VAL A 83 -10.97 17.43 -9.38
C VAL A 83 -10.52 17.07 -10.78
N LEU A 84 -9.59 16.12 -10.92
CA LEU A 84 -9.01 15.74 -12.19
C LEU A 84 -9.65 14.49 -12.81
N ASP A 85 -10.63 13.88 -12.13
CA ASP A 85 -11.32 12.66 -12.55
C ASP A 85 -10.37 11.56 -13.02
N CYS A 86 -9.27 11.30 -12.30
CA CYS A 86 -8.25 10.34 -12.74
C CYS A 86 -8.83 8.93 -13.01
N GLN A 87 -9.89 8.55 -12.29
CA GLN A 87 -10.62 7.30 -12.49
C GLN A 87 -11.26 7.19 -13.89
N TYR A 88 -11.68 8.30 -14.50
CA TYR A 88 -12.16 8.31 -15.89
C TYR A 88 -11.05 7.89 -16.86
N TYR A 89 -9.86 8.48 -16.71
CA TYR A 89 -8.72 8.16 -17.57
C TYR A 89 -8.20 6.74 -17.35
N PHE A 90 -8.27 6.25 -16.10
CA PHE A 90 -7.95 4.86 -15.82
C PHE A 90 -8.98 3.91 -16.40
N ALA A 91 -10.27 4.23 -16.36
CA ALA A 91 -11.34 3.43 -16.96
C ALA A 91 -11.22 3.33 -18.49
N ALA A 92 -10.55 4.28 -19.16
CA ALA A 92 -10.29 4.21 -20.60
C ALA A 92 -9.19 3.19 -21.00
N LEU A 93 -8.50 2.55 -20.03
CA LEU A 93 -7.51 1.52 -20.30
C LEU A 93 -8.16 0.21 -20.78
N PRO A 94 -7.46 -0.65 -21.52
CA PRO A 94 -8.02 -1.94 -21.92
C PRO A 94 -8.33 -2.82 -20.70
N PHE A 95 -9.37 -3.65 -20.81
CA PHE A 95 -9.83 -4.64 -19.82
C PHE A 95 -10.51 -4.10 -18.56
N THR A 96 -10.59 -2.79 -18.36
CA THR A 96 -11.25 -2.15 -17.21
C THR A 96 -12.76 -2.37 -17.19
N ASP A 97 -13.40 -2.49 -18.36
CA ASP A 97 -14.83 -2.81 -18.48
C ASP A 97 -15.16 -4.18 -17.86
N SER A 98 -14.20 -5.10 -17.92
CA SER A 98 -14.33 -6.47 -17.40
C SER A 98 -13.77 -6.62 -15.99
N LEU A 99 -12.77 -5.81 -15.63
CA LEU A 99 -12.06 -5.86 -14.35
C LEU A 99 -11.98 -4.44 -13.74
N PRO A 100 -13.06 -3.98 -13.07
CA PRO A 100 -13.08 -2.69 -12.38
C PRO A 100 -11.92 -2.47 -11.40
N ILE A 101 -11.37 -3.55 -10.82
CA ILE A 101 -10.19 -3.50 -9.95
C ILE A 101 -8.97 -2.85 -10.60
N LEU A 102 -8.86 -2.86 -11.94
CA LEU A 102 -7.77 -2.19 -12.65
C LEU A 102 -7.82 -0.66 -12.46
N VAL A 103 -9.02 -0.08 -12.40
CA VAL A 103 -9.21 1.36 -12.14
C VAL A 103 -8.76 1.70 -10.72
N SER A 104 -9.20 0.92 -9.74
CA SER A 104 -8.81 1.14 -8.34
C SER A 104 -7.32 0.87 -8.12
N LEU A 105 -6.74 -0.12 -8.81
CA LEU A 105 -5.30 -0.37 -8.82
C LEU A 105 -4.54 0.82 -9.39
N GLY A 106 -5.02 1.45 -10.45
CA GLY A 106 -4.44 2.69 -11.00
C GLY A 106 -4.39 3.81 -9.95
N GLY A 107 -5.47 4.01 -9.19
CA GLY A 107 -5.52 4.96 -8.08
C GLY A 107 -4.53 4.65 -6.95
N ILE A 108 -4.38 3.38 -6.59
CA ILE A 108 -3.39 2.94 -5.59
C ILE A 108 -1.97 3.15 -6.12
N LEU A 109 -1.69 2.80 -7.37
CA LEU A 109 -0.38 3.02 -8.00
C LEU A 109 -0.03 4.51 -8.03
N LEU A 110 -1.01 5.38 -8.26
CA LEU A 110 -0.84 6.83 -8.18
C LEU A 110 -0.46 7.29 -6.76
N PHE A 111 -1.08 6.72 -5.72
CA PHE A 111 -0.67 7.00 -4.34
C PHE A 111 0.77 6.53 -4.06
N PHE A 112 1.12 5.31 -4.47
CA PHE A 112 2.48 4.79 -4.34
C PHE A 112 3.49 5.62 -5.14
N PHE A 113 3.10 6.21 -6.27
CA PHE A 113 3.94 7.13 -7.03
C PHE A 113 4.32 8.38 -6.21
N TYR A 114 3.37 9.01 -5.52
CA TYR A 114 3.67 10.12 -4.62
C TYR A 114 4.54 9.70 -3.44
N LEU A 115 4.31 8.52 -2.85
CA LEU A 115 5.16 7.99 -1.80
C LEU A 115 6.59 7.73 -2.30
N CYS A 116 6.76 7.19 -3.51
CA CYS A 116 8.06 7.01 -4.14
C CYS A 116 8.81 8.33 -4.30
N ILE A 117 8.12 9.41 -4.70
CA ILE A 117 8.73 10.75 -4.75
C ILE A 117 9.20 11.20 -3.36
N ALA A 118 8.35 11.05 -2.34
CA ALA A 118 8.67 11.40 -0.97
C ALA A 118 9.88 10.59 -0.43
N TRP A 119 9.88 9.28 -0.64
CA TRP A 119 10.96 8.38 -0.23
C TRP A 119 12.27 8.65 -0.99
N ALA A 120 12.20 8.95 -2.29
CA ALA A 120 13.38 9.30 -3.07
C ALA A 120 14.07 10.55 -2.51
N GLY A 121 13.30 11.58 -2.13
CA GLY A 121 13.84 12.77 -1.47
C GLY A 121 14.35 12.50 -0.05
N ALA A 122 13.70 11.60 0.69
CA ALA A 122 14.04 11.25 2.07
C ALA A 122 15.29 10.37 2.19
N ARG A 123 15.78 9.75 1.10
CA ARG A 123 16.91 8.81 1.10
C ARG A 123 18.18 9.37 1.73
N GLU A 124 18.58 10.58 1.35
CA GLU A 124 19.81 11.20 1.86
C GLU A 124 19.68 11.54 3.36
N SER A 125 18.51 12.00 3.79
CA SER A 125 18.24 12.18 5.22
C SER A 125 18.24 10.85 5.97
N TYR A 126 17.71 9.79 5.37
CA TYR A 126 17.71 8.45 5.95
C TYR A 126 19.16 7.95 6.16
N SER A 127 20.06 8.11 5.18
CA SER A 127 21.45 7.66 5.33
C SER A 127 22.21 8.42 6.41
N VAL A 128 21.95 9.72 6.57
CA VAL A 128 22.54 10.54 7.64
C VAL A 128 22.02 10.12 9.02
N VAL A 129 20.71 9.89 9.14
CA VAL A 129 20.05 9.58 10.42
C VAL A 129 20.36 8.17 10.91
N PHE A 130 20.37 7.18 10.02
CA PHE A 130 20.52 5.76 10.36
C PHE A 130 21.93 5.20 10.09
N GLY A 131 22.80 5.97 9.43
CA GLY A 131 24.21 5.61 9.25
C GLY A 131 24.47 4.54 8.18
N ARG A 132 23.48 4.18 7.35
CA ARG A 132 23.67 3.29 6.18
C ARG A 132 23.25 3.95 4.88
N SER A 133 24.09 3.76 3.87
CA SER A 133 23.85 4.25 2.51
C SER A 133 23.22 3.15 1.65
N TYR A 134 21.94 3.26 1.36
CA TYR A 134 21.27 2.44 0.35
C TYR A 134 21.34 3.08 -1.03
N SER A 135 21.31 2.29 -2.10
CA SER A 135 21.02 2.79 -3.44
C SER A 135 19.56 3.25 -3.53
N ALA A 136 19.24 4.16 -4.45
CA ALA A 136 17.86 4.69 -4.58
C ALA A 136 16.85 3.57 -4.84
N GLY A 137 17.18 2.64 -5.74
CA GLY A 137 16.33 1.50 -6.06
C GLY A 137 16.15 0.54 -4.88
N ALA A 138 17.20 0.26 -4.11
CA ALA A 138 17.11 -0.61 -2.94
C ALA A 138 16.23 0.00 -1.83
N PHE A 139 16.38 1.32 -1.60
CA PHE A 139 15.57 2.05 -0.62
C PHE A 139 14.08 2.06 -0.99
N LEU A 140 13.77 2.39 -2.25
CA LEU A 140 12.40 2.37 -2.76
C LEU A 140 11.80 0.98 -2.71
N ARG A 141 12.53 -0.05 -3.16
CA ARG A 141 12.06 -1.44 -3.14
C ARG A 141 11.76 -1.92 -1.73
N SER A 142 12.60 -1.58 -0.75
CA SER A 142 12.37 -1.90 0.66
C SER A 142 11.07 -1.28 1.17
N ASN A 143 10.89 0.03 0.94
CA ASN A 143 9.67 0.73 1.34
C ASN A 143 8.42 0.18 0.65
N ILE A 144 8.47 -0.11 -0.65
CA ILE A 144 7.36 -0.74 -1.38
C ILE A 144 7.04 -2.12 -0.81
N SER A 145 8.06 -2.98 -0.64
CA SER A 145 7.89 -4.35 -0.10
C SER A 145 7.28 -4.35 1.30
N ASN A 146 7.61 -3.34 2.12
CA ASN A 146 7.04 -3.19 3.45
C ASN A 146 5.56 -2.79 3.43
N ASN A 147 5.11 -2.07 2.40
CA ASN A 147 3.73 -1.58 2.28
C ASN A 147 2.82 -2.48 1.42
N ILE A 148 3.35 -3.30 0.50
CA ILE A 148 2.55 -4.21 -0.34
C ILE A 148 1.65 -5.16 0.47
N PRO A 149 2.13 -5.83 1.54
CA PRO A 149 1.29 -6.76 2.30
C PRO A 149 0.05 -6.10 2.91
N ILE A 150 0.09 -4.79 3.13
CA ILE A 150 -1.03 -4.03 3.70
C ILE A 150 -2.21 -3.95 2.73
N ILE A 151 -1.95 -3.73 1.43
CA ILE A 151 -3.00 -3.65 0.40
C ILE A 151 -3.40 -5.01 -0.15
N LEU A 152 -2.56 -6.03 0.03
CA LEU A 152 -2.71 -7.34 -0.60
C LEU A 152 -4.07 -8.01 -0.30
N PRO A 153 -4.58 -8.03 0.94
CA PRO A 153 -5.90 -8.59 1.24
C PRO A 153 -7.02 -7.98 0.42
N TRP A 154 -7.07 -6.64 0.37
CA TRP A 154 -8.08 -5.91 -0.35
C TRP A 154 -7.96 -6.14 -1.86
N LEU A 155 -6.72 -6.13 -2.39
CA LEU A 155 -6.47 -6.35 -3.82
C LEU A 155 -6.89 -7.76 -4.25
N LEU A 156 -6.53 -8.79 -3.47
CA LEU A 156 -6.90 -10.18 -3.75
C LEU A 156 -8.42 -10.39 -3.67
N LEU A 157 -9.07 -9.77 -2.69
CA LEU A 157 -10.52 -9.88 -2.53
C LEU A 157 -11.24 -9.27 -3.73
N SER A 158 -10.91 -8.02 -4.09
CA SER A 158 -11.54 -7.32 -5.21
C SER A 158 -11.27 -8.03 -6.53
N LEU A 159 -10.04 -8.50 -6.75
CA LEU A 159 -9.70 -9.28 -7.95
C LEU A 159 -10.50 -10.58 -8.03
N LEU A 160 -10.61 -11.33 -6.93
CA LEU A 160 -11.37 -12.57 -6.89
C LEU A 160 -12.85 -12.32 -7.16
N PHE A 161 -13.40 -11.23 -6.62
CA PHE A 161 -14.78 -10.84 -6.86
C PHE A 161 -15.04 -10.49 -8.33
N ASP A 162 -14.18 -9.67 -8.95
CA ASP A 162 -14.28 -9.33 -10.37
C ASP A 162 -14.17 -10.58 -11.26
N LEU A 163 -13.25 -11.50 -10.93
CA LEU A 163 -13.09 -12.77 -11.67
C LEU A 163 -14.31 -13.68 -11.53
N LEU A 164 -14.98 -13.69 -10.37
CA LEU A 164 -16.22 -14.44 -10.19
C LEU A 164 -17.37 -13.87 -11.03
N LEU A 165 -17.46 -12.55 -11.15
CA LEU A 165 -18.45 -11.87 -12.00
C LEU A 165 -18.19 -12.09 -13.50
N LEU A 166 -16.92 -12.25 -13.88
CA LEU A 166 -16.54 -12.57 -15.26
C LEU A 166 -16.86 -14.01 -15.66
N LEU A 167 -17.08 -14.91 -14.70
CA LEU A 167 -17.26 -16.33 -14.97
C LEU A 167 -18.64 -16.58 -15.60
N PRO A 168 -18.72 -17.23 -16.79
CA PRO A 168 -19.99 -17.48 -17.48
C PRO A 168 -20.76 -18.68 -16.87
N VAL A 169 -20.91 -18.73 -15.55
CA VAL A 169 -21.59 -19.80 -14.82
C VAL A 169 -22.81 -19.22 -14.10
N PRO A 170 -24.05 -19.49 -14.56
CA PRO A 170 -25.26 -18.92 -13.98
C PRO A 170 -25.41 -19.16 -12.48
N ALA A 171 -24.99 -20.33 -11.99
CA ALA A 171 -25.05 -20.68 -10.57
C ALA A 171 -24.20 -19.75 -9.68
N VAL A 172 -23.06 -19.25 -10.18
CA VAL A 172 -22.21 -18.29 -9.44
C VAL A 172 -22.91 -16.95 -9.34
N TYR A 173 -23.54 -16.52 -10.44
CA TYR A 173 -24.28 -15.28 -10.50
C TYR A 173 -25.51 -15.28 -9.57
N ASP A 174 -26.29 -16.37 -9.60
CA ASP A 174 -27.45 -16.56 -8.74
C ASP A 174 -27.05 -16.64 -7.27
N PHE A 175 -25.92 -17.30 -6.97
CA PHE A 175 -25.37 -17.35 -5.62
C PHE A 175 -24.97 -15.95 -5.13
N LEU A 176 -24.18 -15.18 -5.90
CA LEU A 176 -23.74 -13.83 -5.50
C LEU A 176 -24.91 -12.86 -5.30
N ARG A 177 -25.98 -12.99 -6.08
CA ARG A 177 -27.20 -12.18 -5.93
C ARG A 177 -28.09 -12.59 -4.76
N SER A 178 -27.84 -13.76 -4.17
CA SER A 178 -28.59 -14.19 -2.98
C SER A 178 -28.20 -13.34 -1.77
N SER A 179 -29.12 -13.19 -0.80
CA SER A 179 -28.87 -12.41 0.43
C SER A 179 -27.69 -12.92 1.26
N TRP A 180 -27.26 -14.17 1.03
CA TRP A 180 -26.13 -14.80 1.74
C TRP A 180 -24.88 -14.97 0.87
N GLY A 181 -24.94 -14.68 -0.43
CA GLY A 181 -23.86 -14.90 -1.38
C GLY A 181 -22.60 -14.12 -1.03
N GLU A 182 -22.70 -12.79 -1.08
CA GLU A 182 -21.58 -11.88 -0.76
C GLU A 182 -21.05 -12.07 0.67
N PRO A 183 -21.89 -12.14 1.73
CA PRO A 183 -21.38 -12.37 3.09
C PRO A 183 -20.62 -13.69 3.22
N LEU A 184 -21.15 -14.79 2.66
CA LEU A 184 -20.51 -16.10 2.76
C LEU A 184 -19.20 -16.14 1.95
N PHE A 185 -19.16 -15.48 0.79
CA PHE A 185 -17.94 -15.30 0.01
C PHE A 185 -16.87 -14.55 0.82
N PHE A 186 -17.21 -13.41 1.42
CA PHE A 186 -16.26 -12.64 2.23
C PHE A 186 -15.76 -13.41 3.45
N VAL A 187 -16.64 -14.07 4.21
CA VAL A 187 -16.24 -14.88 5.36
C VAL A 187 -15.30 -16.02 4.94
N THR A 188 -15.63 -16.71 3.85
CA THR A 188 -14.79 -17.80 3.32
C THR A 188 -13.43 -17.27 2.89
N PHE A 189 -13.39 -16.14 2.20
CA PHE A 189 -12.15 -15.47 1.81
C PHE A 189 -11.32 -15.09 3.04
N PHE A 190 -11.90 -14.48 4.06
CA PHE A 190 -11.17 -14.08 5.26
C PHE A 190 -10.64 -15.28 6.05
N ILE A 191 -11.36 -16.41 6.09
CA ILE A 191 -10.85 -17.65 6.70
C ILE A 191 -9.64 -18.17 5.92
N MET A 192 -9.74 -18.25 4.59
CA MET A 192 -8.63 -18.67 3.73
C MET A 192 -7.43 -17.73 3.88
N LEU A 193 -7.68 -16.42 3.91
CA LEU A 193 -6.67 -15.41 4.13
C LEU A 193 -6.02 -15.57 5.51
N ALA A 194 -6.78 -15.75 6.59
CA ALA A 194 -6.23 -15.90 7.94
C ALA A 194 -5.26 -17.09 8.05
N VAL A 195 -5.49 -18.16 7.29
CA VAL A 195 -4.62 -19.34 7.24
C VAL A 195 -3.39 -19.11 6.33
N THR A 196 -3.56 -18.45 5.18
CA THR A 196 -2.50 -18.33 4.16
C THR A 196 -1.65 -17.08 4.28
N PHE A 197 -2.22 -15.99 4.78
CA PHE A 197 -1.60 -14.66 4.85
C PHE A 197 -0.36 -14.60 5.75
N PRO A 198 -0.27 -15.29 6.91
CA PRO A 198 0.95 -15.30 7.71
C PRO A 198 2.18 -15.77 6.92
N GLU A 199 2.03 -16.84 6.14
CA GLU A 199 3.11 -17.39 5.31
C GLU A 199 3.51 -16.43 4.18
N ILE A 200 2.52 -15.77 3.56
CA ILE A 200 2.76 -14.76 2.52
C ILE A 200 3.54 -13.56 3.11
N ILE A 201 3.14 -13.07 4.28
CA ILE A 201 3.81 -11.97 4.97
C ILE A 201 5.26 -12.31 5.27
N ILE A 202 5.53 -13.49 5.85
CA ILE A 202 6.89 -13.94 6.20
C ILE A 202 7.80 -13.90 4.97
N ARG A 203 7.30 -14.38 3.82
CA ARG A 203 8.05 -14.37 2.56
C ARG A 203 8.23 -12.96 1.99
N LEU A 204 7.21 -12.12 2.04
CA LEU A 204 7.25 -10.74 1.51
C LEU A 204 8.15 -9.81 2.33
N TRP A 205 8.17 -9.98 3.66
CA TRP A 205 9.05 -9.24 4.56
C TRP A 205 10.44 -9.85 4.71
N LYS A 206 10.70 -10.99 4.04
CA LYS A 206 11.96 -11.73 4.13
C LYS A 206 12.35 -11.98 5.60
N CYS A 207 11.38 -12.37 6.41
CA CYS A 207 11.66 -12.71 7.79
C CYS A 207 12.54 -13.96 7.81
N GLU A 208 13.66 -13.89 8.53
CA GLU A 208 14.59 -15.00 8.68
C GLU A 208 14.37 -15.67 10.04
N PRO A 209 14.60 -16.98 10.18
CA PRO A 209 14.53 -17.62 11.49
C PRO A 209 15.56 -17.00 12.43
N LEU A 210 15.17 -16.74 13.68
CA LEU A 210 16.09 -16.23 14.70
C LEU A 210 17.25 -17.23 14.84
N PRO A 211 18.53 -16.81 14.69
CA PRO A 211 19.65 -17.73 14.80
C PRO A 211 19.69 -18.37 16.19
N GLU A 212 20.27 -19.57 16.27
CA GLU A 212 20.47 -20.25 17.54
C GLU A 212 21.38 -19.41 18.44
N GLY A 213 20.97 -19.22 19.69
CA GLY A 213 21.70 -18.40 20.64
C GLY A 213 20.90 -18.11 21.92
N PRO A 214 21.49 -17.41 22.90
CA PRO A 214 20.92 -17.21 24.23
C PRO A 214 19.54 -16.54 24.20
N VAL A 215 19.35 -15.60 23.27
CA VAL A 215 18.08 -14.88 23.09
C VAL A 215 16.98 -15.83 22.63
N ARG A 216 17.27 -16.70 21.66
CA ARG A 216 16.32 -17.70 21.18
C ARG A 216 15.94 -18.66 22.30
N SER A 217 16.93 -19.23 22.99
CA SER A 217 16.70 -20.16 24.10
C SER A 217 15.85 -19.55 25.21
N HIS A 218 16.09 -18.28 25.55
CA HIS A 218 15.29 -17.57 26.55
C HIS A 218 13.81 -17.43 26.15
N ILE A 219 13.53 -17.13 24.87
CA ILE A 219 12.17 -17.03 24.34
C ILE A 219 11.50 -18.41 24.36
N GLU A 220 12.22 -19.45 23.92
CA GLU A 220 11.69 -20.82 23.87
C GLU A 220 11.38 -21.33 25.29
N ASP A 221 12.26 -21.11 26.27
CA ASP A 221 12.05 -21.45 27.68
C ASP A 221 10.85 -20.71 28.28
N PHE A 222 10.63 -19.45 27.90
CA PHE A 222 9.45 -18.70 28.30
C PHE A 222 8.17 -19.31 27.71
N CYS A 223 8.15 -19.57 26.40
CA CYS A 223 7.00 -20.20 25.74
C CYS A 223 6.68 -21.58 26.33
N GLN A 224 7.69 -22.39 26.63
CA GLN A 224 7.52 -23.70 27.26
C GLN A 224 6.93 -23.60 28.67
N ARG A 225 7.45 -22.68 29.51
CA ARG A 225 6.91 -22.44 30.87
C ARG A 225 5.43 -22.05 30.85
N HIS A 226 5.00 -21.31 29.84
CA HIS A 226 3.62 -20.89 29.66
C HIS A 226 2.77 -21.84 28.80
N LYS A 227 3.31 -23.01 28.41
CA LYS A 227 2.64 -24.01 27.55
C LYS A 227 2.11 -23.44 26.23
N LEU A 228 2.79 -22.42 25.70
CA LEU A 228 2.46 -21.78 24.43
C LEU A 228 3.06 -22.61 23.28
N ARG A 229 2.21 -23.03 22.34
CA ARG A 229 2.65 -23.69 21.12
C ARG A 229 3.02 -22.62 20.09
N TYR A 230 4.18 -22.77 19.47
CA TYR A 230 4.66 -21.91 18.39
C TYR A 230 5.33 -22.78 17.32
N ALA A 231 5.34 -22.31 16.07
CA ALA A 231 5.99 -23.01 14.97
C ALA A 231 7.47 -22.62 14.83
N ASN A 232 7.75 -21.31 14.84
CA ASN A 232 9.11 -20.78 14.77
C ASN A 232 9.16 -19.34 15.32
N VAL A 233 10.36 -18.89 15.69
CA VAL A 233 10.63 -17.50 16.06
C VAL A 233 11.37 -16.84 14.91
N MET A 234 10.76 -15.81 14.32
CA MET A 234 11.28 -15.14 13.13
C MET A 234 11.81 -13.74 13.48
N LEU A 235 12.93 -13.36 12.90
CA LEU A 235 13.45 -12.00 12.86
C LEU A 235 12.80 -11.23 11.71
N TRP A 236 12.32 -10.04 12.02
CA TRP A 236 11.82 -9.11 11.02
C TRP A 236 12.79 -7.93 10.90
N PRO A 237 13.52 -7.79 9.77
CA PRO A 237 14.56 -6.78 9.61
C PRO A 237 14.00 -5.37 9.33
N LEU A 238 13.10 -4.89 10.18
CA LEU A 238 12.30 -3.69 9.90
C LEU A 238 13.13 -2.39 9.98
N PHE A 239 14.27 -2.37 10.67
CA PHE A 239 15.07 -1.16 10.88
C PHE A 239 16.55 -1.48 11.13
N GLU A 240 17.21 -2.13 10.17
CA GLU A 240 18.66 -2.40 10.21
C GLU A 240 19.16 -3.37 11.30
N GLY A 241 18.24 -3.98 12.04
CA GLY A 241 18.48 -5.03 13.03
C GLY A 241 17.20 -5.38 13.75
#